data_AF-N4WZN6-F1
#
_entry.id   AF-N4WZN6-F1
#
_cell.length_a   1.000
_cell.length_b   1.000
_cell.length_c   1.000
_cell.angle_alpha   90.00
_cell.angle_beta   90.00
_cell.angle_gamma   90.00
#
_symmetry.space_group_name_H-M   'P 1'
#
loop_
_entity.id
_entity.type
_entity.pdbx_description
1 polymer ?
#
loop_
_entity_poly.entity_id
_entity_poly.type
_entity_poly.pdbx_seq_one_letter_code
_entity_poly.pdbx_strand_id
1 'polypeptide(L)'
;MADPFEVRQRFTTLLSHLSASHTSLQKAALYALKNREMDEDLHSCILEQLERNNMNIRANIMFFIECLCEYAVKENNAGDSSAMGYVRMLQRDILAVVECVVGEEGANIRVVRKVLKTLENLNILLRETVQELEAVLKSREVAHPFMAMDIGGEGKDSPAAGTGKNGGQRMDKRQIEQRIEEDRERHKRLRESIWAVPGDGFEEFEKLWEEASDVNEDDYVTAREDAEERRKVIAYG
;
A
#
# COMPACT_ATOMS: atom_id res chain seq x y z
N MET A 1 19.52 26.80 -8.82
CA MET A 1 19.10 25.87 -9.88
C MET A 1 20.02 24.66 -9.78
N ALA A 2 19.47 23.48 -9.47
CA ALA A 2 20.26 22.25 -9.45
C ALA A 2 20.45 21.75 -10.89
N ASP A 3 21.57 21.08 -11.16
CA ASP A 3 21.83 20.50 -12.47
C ASP A 3 20.81 19.38 -12.80
N PRO A 4 20.12 19.41 -13.95
CA PRO A 4 19.12 18.40 -14.30
C PRO A 4 19.64 16.96 -14.25
N PHE A 5 20.88 16.73 -14.69
CA PHE A 5 21.48 15.40 -14.64
C PHE A 5 21.69 14.91 -13.21
N GLU A 6 22.18 15.78 -12.32
CA GLU A 6 22.31 15.46 -10.90
C GLU A 6 20.96 15.12 -10.25
N VAL A 7 19.92 15.90 -10.55
CA VAL A 7 18.58 15.64 -9.98
C VAL A 7 18.03 14.31 -10.46
N ARG A 8 18.16 14.02 -11.76
CA ARG A 8 17.78 12.73 -12.35
C ARG A 8 18.51 11.57 -11.71
N GLN A 9 19.83 11.67 -11.55
CA GLN A 9 20.66 10.60 -10.99
C GLN A 9 20.31 10.34 -9.52
N ARG A 10 20.13 11.40 -8.73
CA ARG A 10 19.73 11.30 -7.32
C ARG A 10 18.34 10.69 -7.19
N PHE A 11 17.38 11.13 -8.00
CA PHE A 11 16.02 10.60 -7.96
C PHE A 11 15.95 9.12 -8.37
N THR A 12 16.66 8.75 -9.42
CA THR A 12 16.82 7.36 -9.86
C THR A 12 17.34 6.47 -8.71
N THR A 13 18.34 6.94 -7.99
CA THR A 13 18.92 6.22 -6.84
C THR A 13 17.93 6.10 -5.67
N LEU A 14 17.11 7.13 -5.43
CA LEU A 14 16.05 7.08 -4.41
C LEU A 14 15.00 6.01 -4.77
N LEU A 15 14.57 5.98 -6.04
CA LEU A 15 13.58 5.01 -6.52
C LEU A 15 14.10 3.57 -6.55
N SER A 16 15.37 3.34 -6.91
CA SER A 16 15.96 1.99 -6.95
C SER A 16 16.15 1.37 -5.57
N HIS A 17 16.26 2.19 -4.52
CA HIS A 17 16.42 1.77 -3.12
C HIS A 17 15.19 2.06 -2.27
N LEU A 18 14.03 2.26 -2.91
CA LEU A 18 12.80 2.57 -2.22
C LEU A 18 12.36 1.38 -1.36
N SER A 19 12.07 1.63 -0.09
CA SER A 19 11.58 0.62 0.85
C SER A 19 10.10 0.84 1.17
N ALA A 20 9.48 -0.14 1.83
CA ALA A 20 8.12 -0.02 2.33
C ALA A 20 7.94 0.97 3.50
N SER A 21 8.99 1.64 3.97
CA SER A 21 8.88 2.62 5.07
C SER A 21 8.28 3.94 4.61
N HIS A 22 7.37 4.52 5.41
CA HIS A 22 6.73 5.80 5.07
C HIS A 22 7.75 6.93 4.86
N THR A 23 8.81 6.99 5.67
CA THR A 23 9.87 7.98 5.55
C THR A 23 10.63 7.86 4.23
N SER A 24 10.83 6.64 3.72
CA SER A 24 11.44 6.41 2.41
C SER A 24 10.55 6.94 1.28
N LEU A 25 9.25 6.63 1.32
CA LEU A 25 8.27 7.10 0.33
C LEU A 25 8.16 8.62 0.34
N GLN A 26 7.95 9.20 1.53
CA GLN A 26 7.80 10.63 1.74
C GLN A 26 9.05 11.41 1.29
N LYS A 27 10.25 10.91 1.60
CA LYS A 27 11.50 11.56 1.18
C LYS A 27 11.60 11.64 -0.34
N ALA A 28 11.25 10.57 -1.05
CA ALA A 28 11.25 10.57 -2.51
C ALA A 28 10.17 11.52 -3.07
N ALA A 29 8.97 11.54 -2.49
CA ALA A 29 7.88 12.42 -2.90
C ALA A 29 8.24 13.90 -2.74
N LEU A 30 8.74 14.29 -1.56
CA LEU A 30 9.19 15.65 -1.30
C LEU A 30 10.36 16.05 -2.21
N TYR A 31 11.24 15.11 -2.56
CA TYR A 31 12.31 15.38 -3.52
C TYR A 31 11.77 15.69 -4.92
N ALA A 32 10.79 14.92 -5.40
CA ALA A 32 10.13 15.18 -6.68
C ALA A 32 9.41 16.53 -6.70
N LEU A 33 8.66 16.84 -5.64
CA LEU A 33 7.92 18.10 -5.52
C LEU A 33 8.84 19.32 -5.36
N LYS A 34 9.99 19.16 -4.71
CA LYS A 34 10.99 20.23 -4.62
C LYS A 34 11.60 20.57 -6.00
N ASN A 35 11.68 19.60 -6.89
CA ASN A 35 12.26 19.75 -8.23
C ASN A 35 11.18 19.67 -9.33
N ARG A 36 9.96 20.17 -9.04
CA ARG A 36 8.80 20.11 -9.94
C ARG A 36 8.97 20.80 -11.30
N GLU A 37 9.97 21.68 -11.44
CA GLU A 37 10.35 22.28 -12.73
C GLU A 37 10.84 21.24 -13.76
N MET A 38 11.20 20.04 -13.29
CA MET A 38 11.68 18.92 -14.12
C MET A 38 10.75 17.71 -14.00
N ASP A 39 9.47 17.94 -13.74
CA ASP A 39 8.48 16.89 -13.53
C ASP A 39 8.40 15.89 -14.70
N GLU A 40 8.56 16.33 -15.95
CA GLU A 40 8.57 15.44 -17.13
C GLU A 40 9.72 14.41 -17.11
N ASP A 41 10.95 14.83 -16.80
CA ASP A 41 12.11 13.94 -16.72
C ASP A 41 12.04 13.04 -15.48
N LEU A 42 11.56 13.58 -14.35
CA LEU A 42 11.36 12.81 -13.14
C LEU A 42 10.25 11.77 -13.31
N HIS A 43 9.16 12.10 -13.99
CA HIS A 43 8.12 11.12 -14.35
C HIS A 43 8.67 10.03 -15.27
N SER A 44 9.52 10.39 -16.23
CA SER A 44 10.22 9.42 -17.07
C SER A 44 11.11 8.47 -16.25
N CYS A 45 11.77 8.98 -15.18
CA CYS A 45 12.52 8.15 -14.24
C CYS A 45 11.62 7.16 -13.49
N ILE A 46 10.40 7.55 -13.11
CA ILE A 46 9.44 6.65 -12.43
C ILE A 46 9.15 5.45 -13.35
N LEU A 47 8.81 5.71 -14.61
CA LEU A 47 8.49 4.66 -15.58
C LEU A 47 9.71 3.76 -15.85
N GLU A 48 10.90 4.35 -16.04
CA GLU A 48 12.15 3.60 -16.23
C GLU A 48 12.45 2.67 -15.04
N GLN A 49 12.25 3.16 -13.81
CA GLN A 49 12.48 2.35 -12.61
C GLN A 49 11.41 1.28 -12.41
N LEU A 50 10.17 1.51 -12.84
CA LEU A 50 9.16 0.45 -12.87
C LEU A 50 9.60 -0.69 -13.80
N GLU A 51 10.09 -0.39 -15.00
CA GLU A 51 10.48 -1.41 -15.97
C GLU A 51 11.75 -2.18 -15.54
N ARG A 52 12.74 -1.50 -14.97
CA ARG A 52 14.07 -2.08 -14.72
C ARG A 52 14.25 -2.79 -13.38
N ASN A 53 13.34 -2.59 -12.43
CA ASN A 53 13.48 -3.18 -11.09
C ASN A 53 12.60 -4.41 -10.87
N ASN A 54 12.89 -5.11 -9.78
CA ASN A 54 12.14 -6.30 -9.35
C ASN A 54 10.73 -5.96 -8.83
N MET A 55 9.88 -6.99 -8.72
CA MET A 55 8.47 -6.85 -8.31
C MET A 55 8.27 -6.16 -6.96
N ASN A 56 9.22 -6.29 -6.03
CA ASN A 56 9.11 -5.67 -4.72
C ASN A 56 9.34 -4.15 -4.80
N ILE A 57 10.37 -3.72 -5.53
CA ILE A 57 10.61 -2.30 -5.80
C ILE A 57 9.47 -1.71 -6.62
N ARG A 58 8.90 -2.44 -7.59
CA ARG A 58 7.70 -1.99 -8.33
C ARG A 58 6.51 -1.74 -7.40
N ALA A 59 6.27 -2.63 -6.43
CA ALA A 59 5.24 -2.42 -5.40
C ALA A 59 5.54 -1.15 -4.56
N ASN A 60 6.80 -0.97 -4.15
CA ASN A 60 7.23 0.24 -3.44
C ASN A 60 7.02 1.52 -4.25
N ILE A 61 7.34 1.51 -5.55
CA ILE A 61 7.08 2.64 -6.44
C ILE A 61 5.58 2.93 -6.53
N MET A 62 4.70 1.91 -6.57
CA MET A 62 3.24 2.12 -6.54
C MET A 62 2.78 2.86 -5.28
N PHE A 63 3.31 2.51 -4.10
CA PHE A 63 3.02 3.25 -2.86
C PHE A 63 3.67 4.64 -2.82
N PHE A 64 4.80 4.83 -3.50
CA PHE A 64 5.36 6.17 -3.66
C PHE A 64 4.50 7.04 -4.57
N ILE A 65 3.90 6.49 -5.63
CA ILE A 65 2.95 7.20 -6.50
C ILE A 65 1.74 7.67 -5.69
N GLU A 66 1.20 6.81 -4.81
CA GLU A 66 0.16 7.18 -3.85
C GLU A 66 0.58 8.40 -3.01
N CYS A 67 1.73 8.30 -2.35
CA CYS A 67 2.27 9.36 -1.49
C CYS A 67 2.53 10.67 -2.27
N LEU A 68 3.09 10.60 -3.48
CA LEU A 68 3.32 11.75 -4.35
C LEU A 68 2.01 12.45 -4.71
N CYS A 69 0.98 11.66 -5.05
CA CYS A 69 -0.35 12.16 -5.38
C CYS A 69 -1.02 12.83 -4.17
N GLU A 70 -0.94 12.24 -2.98
CA GLU A 70 -1.46 12.84 -1.74
C GLU A 70 -0.85 14.22 -1.49
N TYR A 71 0.48 14.35 -1.60
CA TYR A 71 1.14 15.64 -1.44
C TYR A 71 0.78 16.64 -2.54
N ALA A 72 0.70 16.20 -3.79
CA ALA A 72 0.32 17.08 -4.90
C ALA A 72 -1.11 17.63 -4.74
N VAL A 73 -2.07 16.78 -4.35
CA VAL A 73 -3.46 17.22 -4.06
C VAL A 73 -3.50 18.15 -2.86
N LYS A 74 -2.71 17.87 -1.80
CA LYS A 74 -2.63 18.73 -0.63
C LYS A 74 -2.09 20.13 -0.97
N GLU A 75 -1.04 20.23 -1.79
CA GLU A 75 -0.51 21.53 -2.26
C GLU A 75 -1.51 22.25 -3.16
N ASN A 76 -2.22 21.53 -4.04
CA ASN A 76 -3.27 22.10 -4.87
C ASN A 76 -4.41 22.70 -4.02
N ASN A 77 -4.83 22.01 -2.97
CA ASN A 77 -5.84 22.51 -2.04
C ASN A 77 -5.33 23.73 -1.23
N ALA A 78 -4.02 23.87 -1.05
CA ALA A 78 -3.40 25.04 -0.45
C ALA A 78 -3.22 26.21 -1.44
N GLY A 79 -3.61 26.05 -2.71
CA GLY A 79 -3.56 27.08 -3.75
C GLY A 79 -2.38 26.97 -4.70
N ASP A 80 -1.53 25.94 -4.58
CA ASP A 80 -0.40 25.69 -5.49
C ASP A 80 -0.66 24.50 -6.41
N SER A 81 -1.14 24.78 -7.62
CA SER A 81 -1.42 23.76 -8.63
C SER A 81 -0.19 23.28 -9.42
N SER A 82 1.02 23.75 -9.10
CA SER A 82 2.23 23.39 -9.86
C SER A 82 2.59 21.91 -9.72
N ALA A 83 2.24 21.26 -8.61
CA ALA A 83 2.46 19.83 -8.41
C ALA A 83 1.52 18.92 -9.22
N MET A 84 0.43 19.46 -9.79
CA MET A 84 -0.56 18.69 -10.55
C MET A 84 -0.04 18.16 -11.90
N GLY A 85 1.15 18.60 -12.35
CA GLY A 85 1.83 18.03 -13.51
C GLY A 85 2.05 16.52 -13.37
N TYR A 86 2.57 16.09 -12.21
CA TYR A 86 2.74 14.67 -11.88
C TYR A 86 1.43 13.89 -11.94
N VAL A 87 0.35 14.45 -11.36
CA VAL A 87 -0.97 13.79 -11.33
C VAL A 87 -1.48 13.55 -12.75
N ARG A 88 -1.38 14.54 -13.64
CA ARG A 88 -1.82 14.40 -15.04
C ARG A 88 -1.02 13.36 -15.83
N MET A 89 0.31 13.34 -15.67
CA MET A 89 1.15 12.35 -16.33
C MET A 89 0.89 10.94 -15.81
N LEU A 90 0.68 10.78 -14.50
CA LEU A 90 0.32 9.50 -13.88
C LEU A 90 -1.06 9.02 -14.32
N GLN A 91 -2.06 9.91 -14.43
CA GLN A 91 -3.38 9.56 -14.98
C GLN A 91 -3.28 9.03 -16.40
N ARG A 92 -2.47 9.68 -17.26
CA ARG A 92 -2.23 9.25 -18.63
C ARG A 92 -1.61 7.85 -18.70
N ASP A 93 -0.62 7.59 -17.84
CA ASP A 93 0.20 6.38 -17.90
C ASP A 93 -0.26 5.28 -16.91
N ILE A 94 -1.39 5.46 -16.22
CA ILE A 94 -1.83 4.57 -15.12
C ILE A 94 -1.97 3.12 -15.56
N LEU A 95 -2.44 2.87 -16.79
CA LEU A 95 -2.57 1.52 -17.34
C LEU A 95 -1.20 0.84 -17.44
N ALA A 96 -0.22 1.52 -18.03
CA ALA A 96 1.14 1.00 -18.17
C ALA A 96 1.81 0.77 -16.80
N VAL A 97 1.60 1.70 -15.86
CA VAL A 97 2.07 1.56 -14.48
C VAL A 97 1.47 0.32 -13.81
N VAL A 98 0.15 0.15 -13.88
CA VAL A 98 -0.57 -0.99 -13.30
C VAL A 98 -0.07 -2.30 -13.90
N GLU A 99 0.04 -2.40 -15.22
CA GLU A 99 0.52 -3.61 -15.88
C GLU A 99 1.95 -3.96 -15.48
N CYS A 100 2.84 -2.97 -15.42
CA CYS A 100 4.22 -3.17 -15.02
C CYS A 100 4.33 -3.62 -13.56
N VAL A 101 3.54 -3.04 -12.66
CA VAL A 101 3.55 -3.38 -11.21
C VAL A 101 2.95 -4.75 -10.94
N VAL A 102 1.85 -5.12 -11.61
CA VAL A 102 1.18 -6.42 -11.43
C VAL A 102 2.04 -7.56 -11.96
N GLY A 103 2.71 -7.34 -13.10
CA GLY A 103 3.48 -8.36 -13.81
C GLY A 103 2.59 -9.46 -14.41
N GLU A 104 3.23 -10.44 -15.04
CA GLU A 104 2.53 -11.59 -15.66
C GLU A 104 1.90 -12.51 -14.61
N GLU A 105 2.57 -12.67 -13.47
CA GLU A 105 2.21 -13.59 -12.38
C GLU A 105 1.29 -12.97 -11.30
N GLY A 106 0.69 -11.79 -11.55
CA GLY A 106 -0.31 -11.22 -10.64
C GLY A 106 0.17 -10.89 -9.21
N ALA A 107 1.48 -10.87 -8.95
CA ALA A 107 2.04 -10.88 -7.59
C ALA A 107 1.64 -9.66 -6.73
N ASN A 108 1.32 -8.53 -7.35
CA ASN A 108 1.05 -7.26 -6.68
C ASN A 108 -0.40 -6.76 -6.85
N ILE A 109 -1.35 -7.63 -7.23
CA ILE A 109 -2.76 -7.23 -7.45
C ILE A 109 -3.34 -6.51 -6.23
N ARG A 110 -3.10 -7.01 -5.01
CA ARG A 110 -3.59 -6.40 -3.77
C ARG A 110 -3.01 -5.02 -3.51
N VAL A 111 -1.72 -4.82 -3.81
CA VAL A 111 -1.04 -3.53 -3.69
C VAL A 111 -1.68 -2.52 -4.62
N VAL A 112 -1.85 -2.88 -5.89
CA VAL A 112 -2.47 -2.00 -6.88
C VAL A 112 -3.90 -1.66 -6.50
N ARG A 113 -4.72 -2.63 -6.10
CA ARG A 113 -6.10 -2.41 -5.66
C ARG A 113 -6.18 -1.41 -4.50
N LYS A 114 -5.30 -1.54 -3.51
CA LYS A 114 -5.23 -0.62 -2.38
C LYS A 114 -4.93 0.81 -2.84
N VAL A 115 -3.93 0.99 -3.69
CA VAL A 115 -3.53 2.32 -4.18
C VAL A 115 -4.59 2.93 -5.10
N LEU A 116 -5.20 2.15 -6.00
CA LEU A 116 -6.29 2.64 -6.86
C LEU A 116 -7.47 3.18 -6.05
N LYS A 117 -7.84 2.52 -4.96
CA LYS A 117 -8.88 3.01 -4.03
C LYS A 117 -8.48 4.34 -3.37
N THR A 118 -7.21 4.51 -3.00
CA THR A 118 -6.73 5.80 -2.48
C THR A 118 -6.81 6.88 -3.56
N LEU A 119 -6.40 6.58 -4.81
CA LEU A 119 -6.49 7.53 -5.92
C LEU A 119 -7.93 7.91 -6.28
N GLU A 120 -8.89 6.98 -6.13
CA GLU A 120 -10.33 7.25 -6.23
C GLU A 120 -10.78 8.23 -5.14
N ASN A 121 -10.44 7.96 -3.88
CA ASN A 121 -10.82 8.80 -2.74
C ASN A 121 -10.25 10.23 -2.84
N LEU A 122 -9.08 10.38 -3.47
CA LEU A 122 -8.46 11.68 -3.75
C LEU A 122 -9.07 12.41 -4.96
N ASN A 123 -10.07 11.81 -5.63
CA ASN A 123 -10.67 12.30 -6.88
C ASN A 123 -9.64 12.48 -8.01
N ILE A 124 -8.56 11.69 -8.00
CA ILE A 124 -7.56 11.66 -9.07
C ILE A 124 -8.05 10.75 -10.19
N LEU A 125 -8.57 9.57 -9.86
CA LEU A 125 -9.17 8.67 -10.84
C LEU A 125 -10.68 8.70 -10.69
N LEU A 126 -11.37 8.69 -11.83
CA LEU A 126 -12.82 8.52 -11.86
C LEU A 126 -13.16 7.12 -11.35
N ARG A 127 -14.27 7.02 -10.61
CA ARG A 127 -14.77 5.75 -10.07
C ARG A 127 -14.97 4.70 -11.17
N GLU A 128 -15.45 5.11 -12.33
CA GLU A 128 -15.66 4.25 -13.50
C GLU A 128 -14.33 3.65 -13.98
N THR A 129 -13.28 4.47 -14.09
CA THR A 129 -11.93 4.03 -14.49
C THR A 129 -11.34 3.03 -13.49
N VAL A 130 -11.54 3.26 -12.19
CA VAL A 130 -11.07 2.34 -11.15
C VAL A 130 -11.81 1.00 -11.23
N GLN A 131 -13.12 1.01 -11.46
CA GLN A 131 -13.91 -0.21 -11.63
C GLN A 131 -13.48 -1.03 -12.86
N GLU A 132 -13.19 -0.36 -13.98
CA GLU A 132 -12.66 -1.02 -15.19
C GLU A 132 -11.31 -1.68 -14.91
N LEU A 133 -10.39 -0.95 -14.26
CA LEU A 133 -9.08 -1.49 -13.84
C LEU A 133 -9.24 -2.69 -12.90
N GLU A 134 -10.11 -2.60 -11.90
CA GLU A 134 -10.38 -3.69 -10.97
C GLU A 134 -10.95 -4.94 -11.65
N ALA A 135 -11.82 -4.77 -12.63
CA ALA A 135 -12.36 -5.87 -13.43
C ALA A 135 -11.24 -6.60 -14.20
N VAL A 136 -10.33 -5.84 -14.81
CA VAL A 136 -9.15 -6.40 -15.49
C VAL A 136 -8.27 -7.16 -14.50
N LEU A 137 -7.99 -6.56 -13.32
CA LEU A 137 -7.17 -7.21 -12.28
C LEU A 137 -7.82 -8.51 -11.76
N LYS A 138 -9.14 -8.52 -11.58
CA LYS A 138 -9.88 -9.71 -11.12
C LYS A 138 -9.78 -10.86 -12.10
N SER A 139 -9.81 -10.59 -13.41
CA SER A 139 -9.63 -11.65 -14.42
C SER A 139 -8.24 -12.28 -14.38
N ARG A 140 -7.20 -11.51 -14.01
CA ARG A 140 -5.83 -11.99 -13.84
C ARG A 140 -5.62 -12.73 -12.51
N GLU A 141 -6.34 -12.36 -11.44
CA GLU A 141 -6.26 -13.03 -10.12
C GLU A 141 -6.72 -14.51 -10.19
N VAL A 142 -7.73 -14.81 -11.02
CA VAL A 142 -8.27 -16.17 -11.22
C VAL A 142 -7.29 -17.10 -11.94
N ALA A 143 -6.30 -16.55 -12.66
CA ALA A 143 -5.32 -17.32 -13.43
C ALA A 143 -4.19 -17.93 -12.59
N HIS A 144 -4.17 -17.73 -11.26
CA HIS A 144 -3.24 -18.41 -10.34
C HIS A 144 -3.93 -19.52 -9.51
N PRO A 145 -4.03 -20.76 -10.06
CA PRO A 145 -4.66 -21.92 -9.40
C PRO A 145 -4.18 -22.30 -8.00
N PHE A 146 -3.06 -21.77 -7.51
CA PHE A 146 -2.53 -22.17 -6.20
C PHE A 146 -3.18 -21.42 -5.02
N MET A 147 -3.76 -20.24 -5.23
CA MET A 147 -4.42 -19.46 -4.16
C MET A 147 -5.93 -19.63 -4.08
N ALA A 148 -6.55 -20.27 -5.08
CA ALA A 148 -7.99 -20.53 -5.08
C ALA A 148 -8.42 -21.69 -4.14
N MET A 149 -7.48 -22.34 -3.45
CA MET A 149 -7.74 -23.54 -2.64
C MET A 149 -8.04 -23.28 -1.16
N ASP A 150 -7.87 -22.05 -0.65
CA ASP A 150 -7.95 -21.79 0.80
C ASP A 150 -9.35 -21.35 1.28
N ILE A 151 -10.39 -21.54 0.47
CA ILE A 151 -11.79 -21.36 0.87
C ILE A 151 -12.59 -22.59 0.44
N GLY A 152 -12.41 -23.71 1.13
CA GLY A 152 -13.30 -24.85 0.98
C GLY A 152 -12.77 -26.20 1.44
N GLY A 153 -12.96 -26.50 2.72
CA GLY A 153 -13.34 -27.85 3.16
C GLY A 153 -12.23 -28.89 3.34
N GLU A 154 -11.97 -29.20 4.61
CA GLU A 154 -11.78 -30.54 5.20
C GLU A 154 -10.89 -31.58 4.46
N GLY A 155 -9.71 -31.80 5.07
CA GLY A 155 -9.21 -33.13 5.42
C GLY A 155 -8.97 -34.16 4.31
N LYS A 156 -7.69 -34.36 3.96
CA LYS A 156 -7.10 -35.71 3.84
C LYS A 156 -5.58 -35.66 3.71
N ASP A 157 -4.92 -36.29 4.68
CA ASP A 157 -3.54 -36.75 4.61
C ASP A 157 -3.32 -37.64 3.38
N SER A 158 -2.32 -37.32 2.54
CA SER A 158 -1.30 -38.27 2.07
C SER A 158 -0.21 -37.58 1.22
N PRO A 159 1.05 -38.02 1.35
CA PRO A 159 2.18 -37.44 0.62
C PRO A 159 2.36 -38.12 -0.74
N ALA A 160 2.45 -37.36 -1.83
CA ALA A 160 2.90 -37.89 -3.11
C ALA A 160 3.68 -36.83 -3.88
N ALA A 161 4.94 -37.17 -4.13
CA ALA A 161 5.83 -36.46 -5.02
C ALA A 161 5.22 -36.32 -6.42
N GLY A 162 5.20 -35.10 -6.93
CA GLY A 162 4.81 -34.77 -8.30
C GLY A 162 5.72 -33.66 -8.81
N THR A 163 6.69 -34.05 -9.62
CA THR A 163 7.62 -33.20 -10.36
C THR A 163 6.90 -32.17 -11.23
N GLY A 164 6.90 -30.90 -10.81
CA GLY A 164 6.62 -29.76 -11.66
C GLY A 164 7.91 -28.96 -11.86
N LYS A 165 8.57 -29.14 -13.01
CA LYS A 165 9.64 -28.25 -13.48
C LYS A 165 9.04 -26.87 -13.80
N ASN A 166 8.78 -26.06 -12.79
CA ASN A 166 8.64 -24.62 -12.99
C ASN A 166 10.03 -24.01 -12.83
N GLY A 167 10.69 -23.80 -13.97
CA GLY A 167 11.96 -23.10 -14.09
C GLY A 167 11.88 -21.60 -13.75
N GLY A 168 11.06 -21.23 -12.76
CA GLY A 168 11.21 -19.94 -12.09
C GLY A 168 12.49 -20.01 -11.29
N GLN A 169 13.48 -19.19 -11.66
CA GLN A 169 14.67 -18.93 -10.86
C GLN A 169 14.21 -18.77 -9.40
N ARG A 170 14.56 -19.72 -8.52
CA ARG A 170 14.21 -19.61 -7.10
C ARG A 170 14.79 -18.28 -6.62
N MET A 171 13.93 -17.33 -6.26
CA MET A 171 14.37 -16.02 -5.78
C MET A 171 15.37 -16.22 -4.63
N ASP A 172 16.39 -15.37 -4.59
CA ASP A 172 17.43 -15.50 -3.57
C ASP A 172 16.79 -15.42 -2.17
N LYS A 173 17.25 -16.25 -1.23
CA LYS A 173 16.64 -16.35 0.11
C LYS A 173 16.57 -14.98 0.80
N ARG A 174 17.61 -14.16 0.61
CA ARG A 174 17.66 -12.78 1.12
C ARG A 174 16.59 -11.87 0.52
N GLN A 175 16.30 -12.02 -0.77
CA GLN A 175 15.24 -11.25 -1.44
C GLN A 175 13.85 -11.64 -0.93
N ILE A 176 13.64 -12.93 -0.65
CA ILE A 176 12.40 -13.43 -0.06
C ILE A 176 12.23 -12.88 1.36
N GLU A 177 13.25 -12.98 2.21
CA GLU A 177 13.23 -12.43 3.57
C GLU A 177 12.99 -10.92 3.59
N GLN A 178 13.65 -10.18 2.69
CA GLN A 178 13.42 -8.74 2.55
C GLN A 178 11.97 -8.44 2.17
N ARG A 179 11.40 -9.18 1.21
CA ARG A 179 10.00 -9.00 0.80
C ARG A 179 9.03 -9.30 1.95
N ILE A 180 9.29 -10.35 2.73
CA ILE A 180 8.48 -10.70 3.91
C ILE A 180 8.51 -9.57 4.93
N GLU A 181 9.70 -9.04 5.25
CA GLU A 181 9.82 -7.95 6.23
C GLU A 181 9.18 -6.66 5.73
N GLU A 182 9.29 -6.35 4.44
CA GLU A 182 8.61 -5.20 3.85
C GLU A 182 7.08 -5.34 3.89
N ASP A 183 6.54 -6.51 3.57
CA ASP A 183 5.10 -6.77 3.67
C ASP A 183 4.61 -6.76 5.12
N ARG A 184 5.43 -7.20 6.07
CA ARG A 184 5.17 -7.08 7.51
C ARG A 184 5.09 -5.62 7.94
N GLU A 185 6.03 -4.79 7.51
CA GLU A 185 6.01 -3.35 7.78
C GLU A 185 4.81 -2.66 7.13
N ARG A 186 4.38 -3.04 5.92
CA ARG A 186 3.12 -2.54 5.33
C ARG A 186 1.90 -2.87 6.18
N HIS A 187 1.76 -4.11 6.62
CA HIS A 187 0.62 -4.55 7.43
C HIS A 187 0.60 -3.88 8.80
N LYS A 188 1.77 -3.70 9.41
CA LYS A 188 1.93 -2.97 10.66
C LYS A 188 1.39 -1.55 10.51
N ARG A 189 1.82 -0.82 9.48
CA ARG A 189 1.33 0.55 9.19
C ARG A 189 -0.18 0.62 8.98
N LEU A 190 -0.77 -0.36 8.28
CA LEU A 190 -2.22 -0.39 8.07
C LEU A 190 -3.00 -0.48 9.40
N ARG A 191 -2.42 -1.13 10.43
CA ARG A 191 -3.02 -1.26 11.76
C ARG A 191 -2.69 -0.09 12.69
N GLU A 192 -1.63 0.68 12.44
CA GLU A 192 -1.23 1.81 13.30
C GLU A 192 -2.25 2.95 13.35
N SER A 193 -3.12 3.08 12.35
CA SER A 193 -4.13 4.15 12.26
C SER A 193 -5.58 3.66 12.42
N ILE A 194 -5.80 2.34 12.58
CA ILE A 194 -7.16 1.77 12.62
C ILE A 194 -7.97 2.24 13.85
N TRP A 195 -7.27 2.52 14.95
CA TRP A 195 -7.84 3.00 16.20
C TRP A 195 -8.02 4.51 16.24
N ALA A 196 -7.45 5.26 15.27
CA ALA A 196 -7.57 6.70 15.25
C ALA A 196 -9.01 7.09 14.86
N VAL A 197 -9.58 8.03 15.61
CA VAL A 197 -10.87 8.65 15.30
C VAL A 197 -10.65 10.16 15.21
N PRO A 198 -11.20 10.85 14.21
CA PRO A 198 -11.13 12.31 14.18
C PRO A 198 -11.90 12.85 15.40
N GLY A 199 -11.25 13.69 16.19
CA GLY A 199 -11.80 14.19 17.45
C GLY A 199 -12.78 15.36 17.30
N ASP A 200 -13.48 15.46 16.16
CA ASP A 200 -14.43 16.55 15.91
C ASP A 200 -15.87 16.09 16.20
N GLY A 201 -16.64 16.96 16.86
CA GLY A 201 -18.05 16.73 17.15
C GLY A 201 -18.35 15.40 17.88
N PHE A 202 -19.28 14.63 17.30
CA PHE A 202 -19.79 13.37 17.84
C PHE A 202 -19.26 12.13 17.09
N GLU A 203 -18.26 12.28 16.23
CA GLU A 203 -17.77 11.19 15.35
C GLU A 203 -17.26 9.97 16.16
N GLU A 204 -16.62 10.20 17.30
CA GLU A 204 -16.21 9.13 18.22
C GLU A 204 -17.41 8.36 18.78
N PHE A 205 -18.46 9.07 19.19
CA PHE A 205 -19.66 8.45 19.70
C PHE A 205 -20.41 7.67 18.61
N GLU A 206 -20.58 8.25 17.42
CA GLU A 206 -21.26 7.60 16.30
C GLU A 206 -20.52 6.32 15.87
N LYS A 207 -19.20 6.39 15.72
CA LYS A 207 -18.38 5.22 15.39
C LYS A 207 -18.51 4.13 16.45
N LEU A 208 -18.43 4.50 17.74
CA LEU A 208 -18.59 3.54 18.82
C LEU A 208 -20.01 2.94 18.83
N TRP A 209 -21.04 3.75 18.54
CA TRP A 209 -22.42 3.28 18.49
C TRP A 209 -22.66 2.29 17.35
N GLU A 210 -22.02 2.49 16.19
CA GLU A 210 -22.15 1.61 15.03
C GLU A 210 -21.28 0.34 15.13
N GLU A 211 -20.07 0.45 15.68
CA GLU A 211 -19.08 -0.63 15.71
C GLU A 211 -19.07 -1.42 17.03
N ALA A 212 -19.74 -0.95 18.09
CA ALA A 212 -19.78 -1.66 19.37
C ALA A 212 -20.42 -3.05 19.19
N SER A 213 -19.72 -4.08 19.67
CA SER A 213 -20.28 -5.42 19.79
C SER A 213 -21.26 -5.51 20.95
N ASP A 214 -22.19 -6.46 20.86
CA ASP A 214 -23.00 -6.86 22.02
C ASP A 214 -22.12 -7.36 23.17
N VAL A 215 -22.63 -7.18 24.40
CA VAL A 215 -21.97 -7.65 25.62
C VAL A 215 -21.80 -9.17 25.57
N ASN A 216 -20.58 -9.64 25.81
CA ASN A 216 -20.20 -11.04 25.75
C ASN A 216 -19.57 -11.54 27.08
N GLU A 217 -19.09 -12.79 27.09
CA GLU A 217 -18.50 -13.40 28.28
C GLU A 217 -17.20 -12.71 28.73
N ASP A 218 -16.37 -12.26 27.79
CA ASP A 218 -15.11 -11.58 28.09
C ASP A 218 -15.37 -10.26 28.83
N ASP A 219 -16.44 -9.52 28.50
CA ASP A 219 -16.83 -8.30 29.21
C ASP A 219 -17.14 -8.56 30.69
N TYR A 220 -17.80 -9.67 31.01
CA TYR A 220 -18.08 -10.06 32.40
C TYR A 220 -16.81 -10.45 33.15
N VAL A 221 -15.85 -11.09 32.46
CA VAL A 221 -14.54 -11.43 33.03
C VAL A 221 -13.77 -10.17 33.36
N THR A 222 -13.66 -9.23 32.42
CA THR A 222 -13.00 -7.94 32.63
C THR A 222 -13.66 -7.15 33.77
N ALA A 223 -14.99 -7.09 33.81
CA ALA A 223 -15.70 -6.39 34.89
C ALA A 223 -15.44 -7.00 36.28
N ARG A 224 -15.31 -8.32 36.38
CA ARG A 224 -14.98 -9.01 37.63
C ARG A 224 -13.54 -8.71 38.07
N GLU A 225 -12.60 -8.76 37.14
CA GLU A 225 -11.18 -8.46 37.40
C GLU A 225 -11.00 -7.01 37.88
N ASP A 226 -11.61 -6.05 37.19
CA ASP A 226 -11.64 -4.63 37.58
C ASP A 226 -12.21 -4.44 39.00
N ALA A 227 -13.30 -5.14 39.33
CA ALA A 227 -13.91 -5.07 40.65
C ALA A 227 -13.03 -5.69 41.76
N GLU A 228 -12.23 -6.71 41.45
CA GLU A 228 -11.24 -7.27 42.36
C GLU A 228 -10.05 -6.33 42.57
N GLU A 229 -9.55 -5.71 41.50
CA GLU A 229 -8.47 -4.73 41.58
C GLU A 229 -8.87 -3.52 42.41
N ARG A 230 -10.06 -2.93 42.17
CA ARG A 230 -10.57 -1.81 42.97
C ARG A 230 -10.69 -2.15 44.45
N ARG A 231 -11.13 -3.37 44.79
CA ARG A 231 -11.20 -3.84 46.18
C ARG A 231 -9.81 -3.97 46.81
N LYS A 232 -8.81 -4.43 46.07
CA LYS A 232 -7.42 -4.49 46.54
C LYS A 232 -6.86 -3.09 46.77
N VAL A 233 -7.09 -2.14 45.86
CA VAL A 233 -6.65 -0.75 46.03
C VAL A 233 -7.25 -0.13 47.29
N ILE A 234 -8.54 -0.34 47.57
CA ILE A 234 -9.17 0.19 48.80
C ILE A 234 -8.64 -0.49 50.06
N ALA A 235 -8.28 -1.78 49.99
CA ALA A 235 -7.80 -2.52 51.15
C ALA A 235 -6.32 -2.25 51.49
N TYR A 236 -5.51 -1.83 50.52
CA TYR A 236 -4.05 -1.71 50.65
C TYR A 236 -3.48 -0.31 50.30
N GLY A 237 -4.31 0.61 49.80
CA GLY A 237 -3.96 2.02 49.52
C GLY A 237 -4.47 2.94 50.62
#